data_AF-A0A4U5NID9-F1
#
_entry.id   AF-A0A4U5NID9-F1
#
_cell.length_a   1.000
_cell.length_b   1.000
_cell.length_c   1.000
_cell.angle_alpha   90.00
_cell.angle_beta   90.00
_cell.angle_gamma   90.00
#
_symmetry.space_group_name_H-M   'P 1'
#
loop_
_entity.id
_entity.type
_entity.pdbx_description
1 polymer ?
#
loop_
_entity_poly.entity_id
_entity_poly.type
_entity_poly.pdbx_seq_one_letter_code
_entity_poly.pdbx_strand_id
1 'polypeptide(L)'
;MDEEQQIGSRPAVSDHQTDTAGGVLAVILTGISFIVIILTFPISVWFCIRTINEYERAVVFRFGKLMKGGARGPGIIFINPLTDQFVRIDLRTVSFDVPPQEILSKDSVTVTVDAVVYFRIRNATDSVTKVLDAGRSTRLLAQTSLRKILGTKTLAEMLADREAISHEMQSTLDTATDPWGVYVERVEPSSAAPTRHGSRS
;
A
#
# COMPACT_ATOMS: atom_id res chain seq x y z
N MET A 1 16.87 27.43 38.24
CA MET A 1 16.44 28.83 38.34
C MET A 1 17.51 29.68 37.69
N ASP A 2 17.44 30.16 36.46
CA ASP A 2 16.51 30.03 35.34
C ASP A 2 17.33 30.53 34.13
N GLU A 3 17.48 29.71 33.09
CA GLU A 3 17.91 30.18 31.77
C GLU A 3 16.85 29.73 30.76
N GLU A 4 15.71 30.44 30.80
CA GLU A 4 14.75 30.44 29.72
C GLU A 4 14.86 31.72 28.89
N GLN A 5 14.61 31.54 27.59
CA GLN A 5 14.12 32.52 26.62
C GLN A 5 15.10 33.52 26.00
N GLN A 6 15.74 33.05 24.92
CA GLN A 6 15.65 33.74 23.63
C GLN A 6 15.95 32.76 22.47
N ILE A 7 14.97 31.94 22.10
CA ILE A 7 14.98 31.24 20.81
C ILE A 7 14.34 32.17 19.79
N GLY A 8 15.16 32.61 18.83
CA GLY A 8 14.83 33.57 17.80
C GLY A 8 13.57 33.23 17.01
N SER A 9 12.76 34.27 16.84
CA SER A 9 11.68 34.35 15.88
C SER A 9 12.18 33.98 14.48
N ARG A 10 11.79 32.79 13.98
CA ARG A 10 11.95 32.45 12.56
C ARG A 10 11.02 33.37 11.74
N PRO A 11 11.50 34.05 10.69
CA PRO A 11 10.59 34.74 9.77
C PRO A 11 9.77 33.70 9.01
N ALA A 12 8.47 33.97 8.88
CA ALA A 12 7.56 33.23 8.02
C ALA A 12 8.00 33.44 6.56
N VAL A 13 8.52 32.38 5.93
CA VAL A 13 8.73 32.34 4.49
C VAL A 13 7.37 32.18 3.84
N SER A 14 6.81 33.30 3.40
CA SER A 14 5.65 33.36 2.52
C SER A 14 6.08 32.99 1.11
N ASP A 15 6.05 31.69 0.80
CA ASP A 15 6.31 31.18 -0.54
C ASP A 15 5.02 31.29 -1.36
N HIS A 16 4.80 32.47 -1.97
CA HIS A 16 3.62 32.75 -2.80
C HIS A 16 4.01 33.12 -4.23
N GLN A 17 4.91 32.39 -4.90
CA GLN A 17 5.18 32.70 -6.32
C GLN A 17 5.84 31.59 -7.18
N THR A 18 5.26 30.40 -7.30
CA THR A 18 5.67 29.44 -8.38
C THR A 18 4.54 28.63 -9.04
N ASP A 19 3.28 28.73 -8.60
CA ASP A 19 2.21 27.86 -9.13
C ASP A 19 1.59 28.31 -10.47
N THR A 20 1.72 29.59 -10.86
CA THR A 20 1.03 30.12 -12.04
C THR A 20 1.68 29.69 -13.35
N ALA A 21 3.02 29.66 -13.43
CA ALA A 21 3.73 29.31 -14.66
C ALA A 21 3.58 27.82 -15.02
N GLY A 22 3.62 26.93 -14.02
CA GLY A 22 3.37 25.50 -14.21
C GLY A 22 1.93 25.20 -14.64
N GLY A 23 0.95 25.97 -14.15
CA GLY A 23 -0.45 25.86 -14.57
C GLY A 23 -0.67 26.27 -16.02
N VAL A 24 -0.11 27.41 -16.46
CA VAL A 24 -0.30 27.92 -17.84
C VAL A 24 0.35 26.99 -18.87
N LEU A 25 1.56 26.49 -18.60
CA LEU A 25 2.22 25.53 -19.48
C LEU A 25 1.43 24.21 -19.58
N ALA A 26 0.91 23.71 -18.45
CA ALA A 26 0.06 22.52 -18.44
C ALA A 26 -1.23 22.72 -19.26
N VAL A 27 -1.83 23.92 -19.22
CA VAL A 27 -3.01 24.26 -20.03
C VAL A 27 -2.67 24.29 -21.53
N ILE A 28 -1.54 24.90 -21.91
CA ILE A 28 -1.10 24.94 -23.32
C ILE A 28 -0.80 23.52 -23.84
N LEU A 29 -0.07 22.69 -23.08
CA LEU A 29 0.21 21.29 -23.43
C LEU A 29 -1.08 20.47 -23.54
N THR A 30 -2.02 20.67 -22.63
CA THR A 30 -3.35 20.02 -22.69
C THR A 30 -4.07 20.44 -23.97
N GLY A 31 -4.05 21.72 -24.33
CA GLY A 31 -4.66 22.24 -25.56
C GLY A 31 -4.03 21.65 -26.84
N ILE A 32 -2.70 21.57 -26.91
CA ILE A 32 -1.97 20.94 -28.02
C ILE A 32 -2.35 19.46 -28.13
N SER A 33 -2.42 18.75 -26.98
CA SER A 33 -2.83 17.35 -26.97
C SER A 33 -4.27 17.16 -27.51
N PHE A 34 -5.21 18.04 -27.14
CA PHE A 34 -6.56 18.03 -27.72
C PHE A 34 -6.57 18.30 -29.23
N ILE A 35 -5.74 19.23 -29.72
CA ILE A 35 -5.60 19.49 -31.18
C ILE A 35 -5.11 18.24 -31.91
N VAL A 36 -4.10 17.55 -31.36
CA VAL A 36 -3.60 16.29 -31.94
C VAL A 36 -4.66 15.19 -31.93
N ILE A 37 -5.46 15.08 -30.87
CA ILE A 37 -6.59 14.13 -30.77
C ILE A 37 -7.64 14.41 -31.85
N ILE A 38 -7.98 15.68 -32.08
CA ILE A 38 -8.93 16.10 -33.11
C ILE A 38 -8.38 15.81 -34.52
N LEU A 39 -7.09 16.07 -34.75
CA LEU A 39 -6.44 15.88 -36.04
C LEU A 39 -6.26 14.39 -36.41
N THR A 40 -6.17 13.52 -35.39
CA THR A 40 -6.04 12.06 -35.54
C THR A 40 -7.37 11.30 -35.35
N PHE A 41 -8.50 12.02 -35.44
CA PHE A 41 -9.83 11.42 -35.46
C PHE A 41 -9.98 10.51 -36.71
N PRO A 42 -10.52 9.28 -36.61
CA PRO A 42 -11.29 8.68 -35.51
C PRO A 42 -10.50 7.77 -34.55
N ILE A 43 -9.23 7.48 -34.83
CA ILE A 43 -8.44 6.47 -34.11
C ILE A 43 -8.22 6.86 -32.65
N SER A 44 -8.06 8.16 -32.38
CA SER A 44 -7.77 8.69 -31.04
C SER A 44 -8.88 8.43 -30.01
N VAL A 45 -10.16 8.50 -30.43
CA VAL A 45 -11.31 8.31 -29.52
C VAL A 45 -11.37 6.90 -28.98
N TRP A 46 -11.00 5.90 -29.78
CA TRP A 46 -10.95 4.51 -29.34
C TRP A 46 -9.88 4.27 -28.26
N PHE A 47 -8.79 5.04 -28.28
CA PHE A 47 -7.73 4.95 -27.26
C PHE A 47 -8.06 5.69 -25.96
N CYS A 48 -8.84 6.77 -26.04
CA CYS A 48 -9.19 7.60 -24.88
C CYS A 48 -10.26 7.00 -23.97
N ILE A 49 -11.11 6.12 -24.52
CA ILE A 49 -12.19 5.46 -23.77
C ILE A 49 -11.64 4.20 -23.12
N ARG A 50 -11.62 4.16 -21.78
CA ARG A 50 -11.27 2.96 -21.01
C ARG A 50 -12.37 2.64 -20.01
N THR A 51 -12.79 1.39 -20.01
CA THR A 51 -13.73 0.86 -19.02
C THR A 51 -12.96 0.30 -17.82
N ILE A 52 -13.41 0.66 -16.62
CA ILE A 52 -12.95 0.11 -15.34
C ILE A 52 -14.06 -0.79 -14.79
N ASN A 53 -13.67 -1.96 -14.31
CA ASN A 53 -14.59 -2.91 -13.68
C ASN A 53 -15.04 -2.44 -12.29
N GLU A 54 -16.19 -2.90 -11.81
CA GLU A 54 -16.75 -2.52 -10.48
C GLU A 54 -15.78 -2.76 -9.32
N TYR A 55 -14.97 -3.82 -9.43
CA TYR A 55 -14.00 -4.23 -8.42
C TYR A 55 -12.62 -3.55 -8.56
N GLU A 56 -12.44 -2.71 -9.59
CA GLU A 56 -11.22 -1.96 -9.83
C GLU A 56 -11.45 -0.48 -9.56
N ARG A 57 -10.40 0.21 -9.11
CA ARG A 57 -10.35 1.67 -9.08
C ARG A 57 -9.14 2.16 -9.85
N ALA A 58 -9.32 3.23 -10.61
CA ALA A 58 -8.21 3.88 -11.30
C ALA A 58 -7.77 5.15 -10.57
N VAL A 59 -6.50 5.21 -10.24
CA VAL A 59 -5.83 6.43 -9.77
C VAL A 59 -5.22 7.10 -10.99
N VAL A 60 -5.67 8.31 -11.30
CA VAL A 60 -5.22 9.07 -12.48
C VAL A 60 -4.31 10.21 -12.06
N PHE A 61 -3.13 10.24 -12.66
CA PHE A 61 -2.12 11.28 -12.53
C PHE A 61 -2.08 12.10 -13.82
N ARG A 62 -2.20 13.41 -13.72
CA ARG A 62 -2.05 14.33 -14.85
C ARG A 62 -0.80 15.15 -14.64
N PHE A 63 0.17 15.05 -15.55
CA PHE A 63 1.49 15.69 -15.41
C PHE A 63 2.14 15.43 -14.03
N GLY A 64 2.02 14.21 -13.50
CA GLY A 64 2.56 13.83 -12.19
C GLY A 64 1.78 14.36 -10.98
N LYS A 65 0.72 15.15 -11.17
CA LYS A 65 -0.18 15.59 -10.09
C LYS A 65 -1.39 14.65 -10.00
N LEU A 66 -1.76 14.29 -8.78
CA LEU A 66 -2.99 13.54 -8.52
C LEU A 66 -4.19 14.39 -8.94
N MET A 67 -5.10 13.83 -9.74
CA MET A 67 -6.33 14.54 -10.12
C MET A 67 -7.21 14.83 -8.89
N LYS A 68 -7.88 16.01 -8.89
CA LYS A 68 -8.68 16.56 -7.79
C LYS A 68 -9.95 15.75 -7.38
N GLY A 69 -10.05 14.47 -7.74
CA GLY A 69 -11.14 13.58 -7.35
C GLY A 69 -10.67 12.25 -6.74
N GLY A 70 -9.37 12.09 -6.49
CA GLY A 70 -8.80 10.83 -6.00
C GLY A 70 -9.01 9.67 -6.97
N ALA A 71 -9.14 8.46 -6.41
CA ALA A 71 -9.45 7.26 -7.16
C ALA A 71 -10.83 7.35 -7.82
N ARG A 72 -10.87 7.29 -9.16
CA ARG A 72 -12.14 7.29 -9.90
C ARG A 72 -12.84 5.95 -9.75
N GLY A 73 -14.15 6.05 -9.51
CA GLY A 73 -15.06 4.91 -9.42
C GLY A 73 -15.24 4.18 -10.75
N PRO A 74 -16.00 3.08 -10.72
CA PRO A 74 -16.17 2.19 -11.86
C PRO A 74 -16.97 2.81 -12.99
N GLY A 75 -16.82 2.25 -14.19
CA GLY A 75 -17.44 2.74 -15.41
C GLY A 75 -16.45 3.27 -16.44
N ILE A 76 -16.97 4.05 -17.38
CA ILE A 76 -16.19 4.58 -18.49
C ILE A 76 -15.47 5.84 -18.02
N ILE A 77 -14.14 5.82 -18.07
CA ILE A 77 -13.32 7.00 -17.83
C ILE A 77 -12.62 7.42 -19.11
N PHE A 78 -12.64 8.73 -19.34
CA PHE A 78 -11.82 9.37 -20.35
C PHE A 78 -10.45 9.67 -19.77
N ILE A 79 -9.42 9.11 -20.41
CA ILE A 79 -8.02 9.30 -20.07
C ILE A 79 -7.31 9.78 -21.33
N ASN A 80 -6.54 10.86 -21.20
CA ASN A 80 -5.71 11.31 -22.31
C ASN A 80 -4.39 10.51 -22.33
N PRO A 81 -4.11 9.69 -23.36
CA PRO A 81 -2.92 8.84 -23.40
C PRO A 81 -1.59 9.63 -23.40
N LEU A 82 -1.61 10.92 -23.75
CA LEU A 82 -0.40 11.73 -23.83
C LEU A 82 -0.02 12.41 -22.50
N THR A 83 -1.00 12.81 -21.70
CA THR A 83 -0.79 13.62 -20.49
C THR A 83 -1.13 12.91 -19.20
N ASP A 84 -2.01 11.91 -19.29
CA ASP A 84 -2.60 11.25 -18.14
C ASP A 84 -1.99 9.85 -18.01
N GLN A 85 -1.42 9.56 -16.84
CA GLN A 85 -1.04 8.21 -16.43
C GLN A 85 -2.12 7.66 -15.51
N PHE A 86 -2.44 6.38 -15.64
CA PHE A 86 -3.42 5.74 -14.76
C PHE A 86 -2.86 4.44 -14.20
N VAL A 87 -3.17 4.17 -12.94
CA VAL A 87 -2.87 2.91 -12.27
C VAL A 87 -4.19 2.27 -11.86
N ARG A 88 -4.41 1.03 -12.28
CA ARG A 88 -5.58 0.25 -11.88
C ARG A 88 -5.24 -0.58 -10.65
N ILE A 89 -6.13 -0.55 -9.68
CA ILE A 89 -5.98 -1.29 -8.43
C ILE A 89 -7.23 -2.13 -8.22
N ASP A 90 -7.02 -3.42 -7.97
CA ASP A 90 -8.08 -4.33 -7.55
C ASP A 90 -8.36 -4.13 -6.05
N LEU A 91 -9.64 -4.03 -5.70
CA LEU A 91 -10.11 -3.87 -4.32
C LEU A 91 -10.51 -5.19 -3.67
N ARG A 92 -10.44 -6.30 -4.41
CA ARG A 92 -10.77 -7.63 -3.90
C ARG A 92 -9.75 -8.08 -2.87
N THR A 93 -10.20 -8.97 -1.99
CA THR A 93 -9.32 -9.68 -1.07
C THR A 93 -8.35 -10.54 -1.83
N VAL A 94 -7.07 -10.34 -1.54
CA VAL A 94 -5.97 -11.14 -2.02
C VAL A 94 -5.25 -11.77 -0.84
N SER A 95 -4.75 -12.97 -1.02
CA SER A 95 -3.94 -13.67 -0.04
C SER A 95 -2.48 -13.70 -0.49
N PHE A 96 -1.56 -13.62 0.47
CA PHE A 96 -0.17 -14.01 0.25
C PHE A 96 0.33 -14.87 1.40
N ASP A 97 1.26 -15.76 1.05
CA ASP A 97 1.97 -16.57 2.03
C ASP A 97 3.17 -15.79 2.58
N VAL A 98 3.30 -15.82 3.90
CA VAL A 98 4.48 -15.37 4.62
C VAL A 98 5.47 -16.53 4.61
N PRO A 99 6.70 -16.34 4.09
CA PRO A 99 7.66 -17.43 4.01
C PRO A 99 7.99 -17.95 5.42
N PRO A 100 8.23 -19.27 5.57
CA PRO A 100 8.53 -19.88 6.86
C PRO A 100 9.67 -19.18 7.59
N GLN A 101 9.49 -18.91 8.88
CA GLN A 101 10.49 -18.30 9.75
C GLN A 101 10.92 -19.27 10.83
N GLU A 102 12.22 -19.48 10.99
CA GLU A 102 12.78 -20.19 12.13
C GLU A 102 13.00 -19.20 13.28
N ILE A 103 12.37 -19.46 14.42
CA ILE A 103 12.40 -18.57 15.59
C ILE A 103 12.63 -19.37 16.86
N LEU A 104 13.27 -18.73 17.84
CA LEU A 104 13.38 -19.24 19.20
C LEU A 104 12.17 -18.74 20.00
N SER A 105 11.35 -19.65 20.51
CA SER A 105 10.23 -19.33 21.39
C SER A 105 10.71 -18.94 22.79
N LYS A 106 9.78 -18.45 23.62
CA LYS A 106 10.07 -18.06 25.01
C LYS A 106 10.61 -19.21 25.88
N ASP A 107 10.24 -20.45 25.57
CA ASP A 107 10.69 -21.68 26.22
C ASP A 107 11.98 -22.26 25.61
N SER A 108 12.72 -21.48 24.81
CA SER A 108 13.97 -21.89 24.17
C SER A 108 13.83 -23.08 23.21
N VAL A 109 12.65 -23.23 22.60
CA VAL A 109 12.39 -24.24 21.56
C VAL A 109 12.47 -23.57 20.19
N THR A 110 13.17 -24.21 19.26
CA THR A 110 13.23 -23.74 17.87
C THR A 110 12.00 -24.22 17.10
N VAL A 111 11.20 -23.27 16.62
CA VAL A 111 9.96 -23.54 15.88
C VAL A 111 10.04 -22.88 14.52
N THR A 112 9.63 -23.61 13.49
CA THR A 112 9.39 -23.03 12.16
C THR A 112 7.89 -22.76 12.02
N VAL A 113 7.53 -21.50 11.74
CA VAL A 113 6.13 -21.09 11.55
C VAL A 113 5.95 -20.35 10.24
N ASP A 114 4.87 -20.68 9.55
CA ASP A 114 4.37 -20.01 8.35
C ASP A 114 2.95 -19.46 8.58
N ALA A 115 2.54 -18.48 7.78
CA ALA A 115 1.23 -17.84 7.91
C ALA A 115 0.72 -17.33 6.56
N VAL A 116 -0.59 -17.27 6.41
CA VAL A 116 -1.29 -16.70 5.25
C VAL A 116 -2.00 -15.43 5.70
N VAL A 117 -1.78 -14.33 4.99
CA VAL A 117 -2.43 -13.03 5.29
C VAL A 117 -3.43 -12.72 4.19
N TYR A 118 -4.67 -12.42 4.59
CA TYR A 118 -5.73 -11.96 3.69
C TYR A 118 -5.91 -10.47 3.89
N PHE A 119 -5.74 -9.71 2.81
CA PHE A 119 -5.87 -8.26 2.85
C PHE A 119 -6.56 -7.76 1.59
N ARG A 120 -7.08 -6.54 1.65
CA ARG A 120 -7.62 -5.82 0.50
C ARG A 120 -7.27 -4.35 0.57
N ILE A 121 -7.30 -3.68 -0.57
CA ILE A 121 -7.06 -2.24 -0.63
C ILE A 121 -8.38 -1.53 -0.34
N ARG A 122 -8.40 -0.73 0.73
CA ARG A 122 -9.54 0.13 1.11
C ARG A 122 -9.49 1.47 0.38
N ASN A 123 -8.30 2.08 0.29
CA ASN A 123 -8.08 3.34 -0.41
C ASN A 123 -7.00 3.20 -1.49
N ALA A 124 -7.46 3.15 -2.74
CA ALA A 124 -6.58 3.03 -3.90
C ALA A 124 -5.63 4.24 -4.05
N THR A 125 -6.07 5.45 -3.67
CA THR A 125 -5.24 6.65 -3.76
C THR A 125 -4.02 6.54 -2.85
N ASP A 126 -4.25 6.13 -1.60
CA ASP A 126 -3.20 6.00 -0.58
C ASP A 126 -2.22 4.87 -0.94
N SER A 127 -2.73 3.76 -1.47
CA SER A 127 -1.91 2.61 -1.87
C SER A 127 -0.93 2.92 -3.00
N VAL A 128 -1.15 3.96 -3.81
CA VAL A 128 -0.22 4.36 -4.89
C VAL A 128 0.63 5.56 -4.50
N THR A 129 0.09 6.45 -3.68
CA THR A 129 0.75 7.74 -3.37
C THR A 129 1.67 7.66 -2.16
N LYS A 130 1.33 6.82 -1.17
CA LYS A 130 2.05 6.77 0.12
C LYS A 130 3.05 5.62 0.21
N VAL A 131 2.94 4.62 -0.65
CA VAL A 131 3.85 3.47 -0.69
C VAL A 131 4.10 3.04 -2.13
N LEU A 132 5.34 2.66 -2.44
CA LEU A 132 5.73 2.22 -3.79
C LEU A 132 5.02 0.92 -4.18
N ASP A 133 5.00 -0.04 -3.26
CA ASP A 133 4.32 -1.34 -3.42
C ASP A 133 3.73 -1.74 -2.07
N ALA A 134 2.41 -1.56 -1.95
CA ALA A 134 1.66 -1.87 -0.73
C ALA A 134 1.71 -3.37 -0.40
N GLY A 135 1.63 -4.24 -1.39
CA GLY A 135 1.64 -5.70 -1.19
C GLY A 135 2.99 -6.19 -0.69
N ARG A 136 4.09 -5.74 -1.31
CA ARG A 136 5.45 -6.10 -0.87
C ARG A 136 5.77 -5.55 0.51
N SER A 137 5.40 -4.31 0.79
CA SER A 137 5.65 -3.67 2.09
C SER A 137 4.86 -4.37 3.20
N THR A 138 3.61 -4.71 2.94
CA THR A 138 2.76 -5.49 3.87
C THR A 138 3.34 -6.88 4.12
N ARG A 139 3.89 -7.56 3.10
CA ARG A 139 4.54 -8.86 3.28
C ARG A 139 5.77 -8.80 4.19
N LEU A 140 6.61 -7.77 4.04
CA LEU A 140 7.79 -7.58 4.90
C LEU A 140 7.38 -7.26 6.35
N LEU A 141 6.34 -6.45 6.51
CA LEU A 141 5.79 -6.12 7.81
C LEU A 141 5.19 -7.37 8.47
N ALA A 142 4.45 -8.19 7.73
CA ALA A 142 3.92 -9.47 8.19
C ALA A 142 5.02 -10.41 8.70
N GLN A 143 6.14 -10.54 7.98
CA GLN A 143 7.29 -11.35 8.43
C GLN A 143 7.86 -10.84 9.75
N THR A 144 8.02 -9.52 9.88
CA THR A 144 8.62 -8.90 11.06
C THR A 144 7.68 -9.01 12.28
N SER A 145 6.39 -8.76 12.07
CA SER A 145 5.36 -8.90 13.11
C SER A 145 5.20 -10.34 13.57
N LEU A 146 5.20 -11.30 12.64
CA LEU A 146 5.15 -12.74 12.95
C LEU A 146 6.31 -13.13 13.87
N ARG A 147 7.54 -12.76 13.50
CA ARG A 147 8.73 -13.02 14.32
C ARG A 147 8.63 -12.38 15.70
N LYS A 148 8.17 -11.14 15.78
CA LYS A 148 8.05 -10.39 17.05
C LYS A 148 7.02 -11.02 17.99
N ILE A 149 5.82 -11.32 17.50
CA ILE A 149 4.74 -11.87 18.33
C ILE A 149 5.12 -13.27 18.81
N LEU A 150 5.52 -14.14 17.89
CA LEU A 150 5.86 -15.53 18.23
C LEU A 150 7.09 -15.62 19.15
N GLY A 151 8.07 -14.72 19.04
CA GLY A 151 9.21 -14.69 19.97
C GLY A 151 8.82 -14.41 21.44
N THR A 152 7.61 -13.90 21.69
CA THR A 152 7.13 -13.63 23.06
C THR A 152 6.21 -14.72 23.62
N LYS A 153 5.82 -15.70 22.80
CA LYS A 153 4.93 -16.82 23.17
C LYS A 153 5.74 -18.11 23.37
N THR A 154 5.18 -19.03 24.15
CA THR A 154 5.70 -20.40 24.29
C THR A 154 5.11 -21.31 23.20
N LEU A 155 5.74 -22.47 22.93
CA LEU A 155 5.20 -23.44 21.97
C LEU A 155 3.78 -23.90 22.34
N ALA A 156 3.51 -24.12 23.63
CA ALA A 156 2.20 -24.56 24.11
C ALA A 156 1.11 -23.51 23.83
N GLU A 157 1.40 -22.22 24.09
CA GLU A 157 0.48 -21.11 23.78
C GLU A 157 0.25 -20.98 22.27
N MET A 158 1.28 -21.21 21.44
CA MET A 158 1.11 -21.18 19.98
C MET A 158 0.16 -22.25 19.46
N LEU A 159 0.13 -23.41 20.11
CA LEU A 159 -0.73 -24.53 19.74
C LEU A 159 -2.13 -24.41 20.33
N ALA A 160 -2.26 -23.93 21.58
CA ALA A 160 -3.53 -23.79 22.29
C ALA A 160 -4.30 -22.53 21.89
N ASP A 161 -3.61 -21.39 21.77
CA ASP A 161 -4.20 -20.05 21.62
C ASP A 161 -3.96 -19.46 20.22
N ARG A 162 -4.02 -20.31 19.19
CA ARG A 162 -3.87 -19.91 17.77
C ARG A 162 -4.73 -18.70 17.40
N GLU A 163 -5.97 -18.68 17.88
CA GLU A 163 -6.94 -17.62 17.57
C GLU A 163 -6.54 -16.27 18.17
N ALA A 164 -6.00 -16.27 19.40
CA ALA A 164 -5.51 -15.07 20.05
C ALA A 164 -4.31 -14.48 19.30
N ILE A 165 -3.40 -15.34 18.83
CA ILE A 165 -2.23 -14.93 18.04
C ILE A 165 -2.66 -14.35 16.68
N SER A 166 -3.62 -15.00 16.02
CA SER A 166 -4.23 -14.52 14.77
C SER A 166 -4.77 -13.10 14.94
N HIS A 167 -5.58 -12.88 15.99
CA HIS A 167 -6.19 -11.58 16.25
C HIS A 167 -5.16 -10.50 16.63
N GLU A 168 -4.17 -10.84 17.47
CA GLU A 168 -3.06 -9.94 17.85
C GLU A 168 -2.25 -9.51 16.61
N MET A 169 -1.94 -10.45 15.72
CA MET A 169 -1.22 -10.18 14.48
C MET A 169 -2.05 -9.38 13.49
N GLN A 170 -3.35 -9.68 13.35
CA GLN A 170 -4.26 -8.91 12.52
C GLN A 170 -4.32 -7.45 12.97
N SER A 171 -4.54 -7.19 14.26
CA SER A 171 -4.64 -5.83 14.78
C SER A 171 -3.34 -5.04 14.60
N THR A 172 -2.20 -5.70 14.84
CA THR A 172 -0.87 -5.09 14.65
C THR A 172 -0.63 -4.73 13.19
N LEU A 173 -0.96 -5.63 12.26
CA LEU A 173 -0.78 -5.38 10.83
C LEU A 173 -1.74 -4.32 10.31
N ASP A 174 -3.03 -4.41 10.64
CA ASP A 174 -4.05 -3.46 10.17
C ASP A 174 -3.71 -2.02 10.58
N THR A 175 -3.31 -1.81 11.84
CA THR A 175 -2.91 -0.49 12.36
C THR A 175 -1.72 0.09 11.60
N ALA A 176 -0.74 -0.75 11.26
CA ALA A 176 0.47 -0.31 10.57
C ALA A 176 0.27 -0.15 9.04
N THR A 177 -0.71 -0.84 8.46
CA THR A 177 -1.02 -0.76 7.01
C THR A 177 -2.12 0.23 6.66
N ASP A 178 -2.91 0.70 7.64
CA ASP A 178 -3.96 1.71 7.43
C ASP A 178 -3.46 2.99 6.73
N PRO A 179 -2.28 3.56 7.05
CA PRO A 179 -1.75 4.71 6.33
C PRO A 179 -1.56 4.45 4.82
N TRP A 180 -1.29 3.20 4.43
CA TRP A 180 -1.12 2.79 3.03
C TRP A 180 -2.46 2.47 2.33
N GLY A 181 -3.59 2.62 3.02
CA GLY A 181 -4.90 2.29 2.50
C GLY A 181 -5.15 0.79 2.34
N VAL A 182 -4.40 -0.05 3.07
CA VAL A 182 -4.54 -1.51 3.10
C VAL A 182 -5.28 -1.93 4.37
N TYR A 183 -6.29 -2.77 4.20
CA TYR A 183 -7.09 -3.35 5.28
C TYR A 183 -6.81 -4.85 5.39
N VAL A 184 -6.44 -5.31 6.59
CA VAL A 184 -6.13 -6.73 6.84
C VAL A 184 -7.36 -7.44 7.39
N GLU A 185 -7.89 -8.38 6.61
CA GLU A 185 -9.17 -9.05 6.93
C GLU A 185 -8.99 -10.20 7.91
N ARG A 186 -7.93 -10.99 7.75
CA ARG A 186 -7.55 -12.04 8.72
C ARG A 186 -6.12 -12.50 8.50
N VAL A 187 -5.57 -13.17 9.52
CA VAL A 187 -4.28 -13.85 9.45
C VAL A 187 -4.47 -15.30 9.88
N GLU A 188 -4.08 -16.24 9.04
CA GLU A 188 -4.17 -17.67 9.36
C GLU A 188 -2.76 -18.24 9.50
N PRO A 189 -2.28 -18.54 10.71
CA PRO A 189 -1.04 -19.30 10.87
C PRO A 189 -1.24 -20.72 10.31
N SER A 190 -0.37 -21.17 9.42
CA SER A 190 -0.55 -22.42 8.68
C SER A 190 -0.11 -23.61 9.53
N SER A 191 1.15 -23.63 9.98
CA SER A 191 1.68 -24.70 10.82
C SER A 191 2.83 -24.21 11.71
N ALA A 192 2.90 -24.74 12.93
CA ALA A 192 4.06 -24.60 13.81
C ALA A 192 4.68 -25.99 13.97
N ALA A 193 5.80 -26.24 13.28
CA ALA A 193 6.52 -27.50 13.39
C ALA A 193 7.87 -27.24 14.09
N PRO A 194 8.27 -28.05 15.08
CA PRO A 194 9.63 -27.96 15.62
C PRO A 194 10.61 -28.29 14.51
N THR A 195 11.62 -27.44 14.32
CA THR A 195 12.66 -27.70 13.32
C THR A 195 13.47 -28.91 13.77
N ARG A 196 13.23 -30.08 13.18
CA ARG A 196 14.11 -31.24 13.38
C ARG A 196 15.46 -30.93 12.74
N HIS A 197 16.44 -30.55 13.55
CA HIS A 197 17.84 -30.58 13.15
C HIS A 197 18.27 -32.06 13.03
N GLY A 198 17.94 -32.66 11.90
CA GLY A 198 18.39 -33.98 11.50
C GLY A 198 19.79 -33.88 10.89
N SER A 199 20.80 -34.14 11.73
CA SER A 199 22.12 -34.72 11.40
C SER A 199 22.48 -34.80 9.91
N ARG A 200 23.36 -33.91 9.45
CA ARG A 200 24.31 -34.24 8.37
C ARG A 200 25.67 -34.52 9.02
N SER A 201 25.92 -35.81 9.23
CA SER A 201 27.24 -36.43 9.20
C SER A 201 27.83 -36.36 7.80
#